data_AF-A0A2L1TZA9-F1
#
_entry.id   AF-A0A2L1TZA9-F1
#
_cell.length_a   1.000
_cell.length_b   1.000
_cell.length_c   1.000
_cell.angle_alpha   90.00
_cell.angle_beta   90.00
_cell.angle_gamma   90.00
#
_symmetry.space_group_name_H-M   'P 1'
#
loop_
_entity.id
_entity.type
_entity.pdbx_description
1 polymer ?
#
loop_
_entity_poly.entity_id
_entity_poly.type
_entity_poly.pdbx_seq_one_letter_code
_entity_poly.pdbx_strand_id
1 'polypeptide(L)'
;MLEAVFLGILLAGLLWTFYVQWLLSRQDYPALPEGVDTGIVLGAKLETNQASPGLAERLDQAIRLYNQRKFKHLIVSGGLDKEGDSQITEAEGMRNYLVQKGIPEQAITMEKQAKNTYENLVFSKRIMEQKGWTSCIIITHEYHGARAMDIADFIALSPAYLSTTDSTHLFMPYHKIREILAFTKWEFNKWRMRLNITVQLEKEGQHSIEGTGLFLLQDKDLEAFLFCMESVF
;
A
#
# COMPACT_ATOMS: atom_id res chain seq x y z
N MET A 1 -10.08 -40.43 -0.53
CA MET A 1 -10.33 -39.29 0.38
C MET A 1 -9.25 -38.22 0.25
N LEU A 2 -7.96 -38.57 0.41
CA LEU A 2 -6.85 -37.63 0.27
C LEU A 2 -6.77 -36.94 -1.11
N GLU A 3 -6.97 -37.69 -2.21
CA GLU A 3 -6.96 -37.14 -3.57
C GLU A 3 -8.09 -36.14 -3.83
N ALA A 4 -9.29 -36.41 -3.31
CA ALA A 4 -10.44 -35.51 -3.44
C ALA A 4 -10.25 -34.23 -2.62
N VAL A 5 -9.63 -34.33 -1.44
CA VAL A 5 -9.27 -33.16 -0.62
C VAL A 5 -8.20 -32.32 -1.32
N PHE A 6 -7.16 -32.96 -1.88
CA PHE A 6 -6.11 -32.27 -2.63
C PHE A 6 -6.68 -31.54 -3.86
N LEU A 7 -7.53 -32.21 -4.64
CA LEU A 7 -8.20 -31.61 -5.79
C LEU A 7 -9.09 -30.43 -5.38
N GLY A 8 -9.80 -30.55 -4.25
CA GLY A 8 -10.62 -29.47 -3.69
C GLY A 8 -9.81 -28.23 -3.32
N ILE A 9 -8.65 -28.40 -2.68
CA ILE A 9 -7.73 -27.30 -2.33
C ILE A 9 -7.19 -26.64 -3.61
N LEU A 10 -6.82 -27.43 -4.61
CA LEU A 10 -6.28 -26.94 -5.87
C LEU A 10 -7.32 -26.11 -6.65
N LEU A 11 -8.56 -26.60 -6.71
CA LEU A 11 -9.69 -25.88 -7.32
C LEU A 11 -10.01 -24.58 -6.57
N ALA A 12 -10.02 -24.59 -5.24
CA ALA A 12 -10.23 -23.39 -4.44
C ALA A 12 -9.13 -22.34 -4.69
N GLY A 13 -7.87 -22.77 -4.78
CA GLY A 13 -6.75 -21.90 -5.15
C GLY A 13 -6.92 -21.28 -6.54
N LEU A 14 -7.32 -22.08 -7.54
CA LEU A 14 -7.58 -21.59 -8.91
C LEU A 14 -8.77 -20.62 -8.99
N LEU A 15 -9.85 -20.88 -8.23
CA LEU A 15 -10.98 -19.98 -8.15
C LEU A 15 -10.60 -18.65 -7.48
N TRP A 16 -9.76 -18.71 -6.44
CA TRP A 16 -9.26 -17.52 -5.76
C TRP A 16 -8.35 -16.68 -6.67
N THR A 17 -7.40 -17.29 -7.38
CA THR A 17 -6.54 -16.57 -8.32
C THR A 17 -7.36 -15.91 -9.43
N PHE A 18 -8.37 -16.62 -9.97
CA PHE A 18 -9.27 -16.06 -10.95
C PHE A 18 -10.10 -14.90 -10.39
N TYR A 19 -10.61 -15.02 -9.16
CA TYR A 19 -11.33 -13.96 -8.47
C TYR A 19 -10.47 -12.71 -8.26
N VAL A 20 -9.22 -12.86 -7.79
CA VAL A 20 -8.29 -11.74 -7.62
C VAL A 20 -7.98 -11.11 -8.99
N GLN A 21 -7.68 -11.91 -10.01
CA GLN A 21 -7.41 -11.39 -11.35
C GLN A 21 -8.60 -10.62 -11.94
N TRP A 22 -9.81 -11.12 -11.70
CA TRP A 22 -11.05 -10.46 -12.09
C TRP A 22 -11.27 -9.14 -11.33
N LEU A 23 -11.01 -9.11 -10.02
CA LEU A 23 -11.08 -7.91 -9.21
C LEU A 23 -10.09 -6.84 -9.70
N LEU A 24 -8.85 -7.25 -10.03
CA LEU A 24 -7.85 -6.38 -10.63
C LEU A 24 -8.30 -5.83 -11.99
N SER A 25 -8.94 -6.65 -12.82
CA SER A 25 -9.39 -6.26 -14.17
C SER A 25 -10.62 -5.33 -14.19
N ARG A 26 -11.29 -5.15 -13.05
CA ARG A 26 -12.54 -4.38 -12.93
C ARG A 26 -12.36 -2.95 -12.42
N GLN A 27 -11.13 -2.54 -12.15
CA GLN A 27 -10.88 -1.20 -11.65
C GLN A 27 -10.82 -0.22 -12.82
N ASP A 28 -11.98 0.33 -13.17
CA ASP A 28 -12.06 1.52 -14.00
C ASP A 28 -11.61 2.73 -13.17
N TYR A 29 -10.43 3.28 -13.46
CA TYR A 29 -9.95 4.47 -12.80
C TYR A 29 -10.55 5.71 -13.46
N PRO A 30 -11.46 6.44 -12.79
CA PRO A 30 -12.05 7.64 -13.35
C PRO A 30 -10.97 8.70 -13.63
N ALA A 31 -11.27 9.63 -14.52
CA ALA A 31 -10.36 10.73 -14.82
C ALA A 31 -9.93 11.45 -13.53
N LEU A 32 -8.62 11.64 -13.37
CA LEU A 32 -8.06 12.27 -12.17
C LEU A 32 -8.52 13.74 -12.07
N PRO A 33 -9.14 14.15 -10.95
CA PRO A 33 -9.54 15.54 -10.78
C PRO A 33 -8.32 16.47 -10.69
N GLU A 34 -8.56 17.75 -10.92
CA GLU A 34 -7.57 18.79 -10.67
C GLU A 34 -7.68 19.30 -9.23
N GLY A 35 -6.58 19.81 -8.69
CA GLY A 35 -6.57 20.44 -7.37
C GLY A 35 -6.73 19.47 -6.20
N VAL A 36 -6.29 18.23 -6.34
CA VAL A 36 -6.18 17.29 -5.21
C VAL A 36 -5.10 17.80 -4.25
N ASP A 37 -5.30 17.63 -2.95
CA ASP A 37 -4.40 18.22 -1.94
C ASP A 37 -3.00 17.62 -2.02
N THR A 38 -2.90 16.28 -2.16
CA THR A 38 -1.61 15.58 -2.17
C THR A 38 -1.56 14.36 -3.11
N GLY A 39 -0.38 14.08 -3.66
CA GLY A 39 -0.03 12.74 -4.15
C GLY A 39 0.53 11.87 -3.03
N ILE A 40 0.36 10.55 -3.09
CA ILE A 40 0.97 9.58 -2.18
C ILE A 40 1.70 8.55 -3.02
N VAL A 41 3.03 8.56 -3.00
CA VAL A 41 3.84 7.54 -3.66
C VAL A 41 4.11 6.41 -2.68
N LEU A 42 3.62 5.21 -3.03
CA LEU A 42 3.88 4.02 -2.24
C LEU A 42 5.32 3.54 -2.48
N GLY A 43 6.02 3.27 -1.39
CA GLY A 43 7.36 2.73 -1.39
C GLY A 43 7.49 1.38 -2.12
N ALA A 44 8.72 1.15 -2.57
CA ALA A 44 9.21 -0.09 -3.15
C ALA A 44 10.74 -0.12 -2.94
N LYS A 45 11.35 -1.23 -3.31
CA LYS A 45 12.78 -1.50 -3.12
C LYS A 45 13.68 -0.36 -3.60
N LEU A 46 14.73 -0.08 -2.83
CA LEU A 46 15.89 0.73 -3.25
C LEU A 46 17.04 -0.16 -3.72
N GLU A 47 17.84 0.34 -4.65
CA GLU A 47 19.10 -0.26 -5.09
C GLU A 47 20.25 0.68 -4.70
N THR A 48 21.06 0.26 -3.72
CA THR A 48 22.23 1.02 -3.26
C THR A 48 21.91 2.50 -2.97
N ASN A 49 20.89 2.75 -2.14
CA ASN A 49 20.40 4.09 -1.78
C ASN A 49 19.76 4.91 -2.92
N GLN A 50 19.52 4.30 -4.09
CA GLN A 50 18.81 4.93 -5.20
C GLN A 50 17.48 4.22 -5.46
N ALA A 51 16.54 4.94 -6.09
CA ALA A 51 15.29 4.33 -6.50
C ALA A 51 15.59 3.19 -7.49
N SER A 52 15.12 1.98 -7.20
CA SER A 52 15.17 0.88 -8.16
C SER A 52 14.39 1.26 -9.43
N PRO A 53 14.62 0.60 -10.58
CA PRO A 53 13.89 0.89 -11.82
C PRO A 53 12.36 0.89 -11.63
N GLY A 54 11.81 -0.06 -10.88
CA GLY A 54 10.38 -0.10 -10.57
C GLY A 54 9.93 1.03 -9.64
N LEU A 55 10.76 1.46 -8.69
CA LEU A 55 10.42 2.64 -7.87
C LEU A 55 10.50 3.93 -8.71
N ALA A 56 11.47 4.04 -9.61
CA ALA A 56 11.63 5.16 -10.53
C ALA A 56 10.41 5.33 -11.43
N GLU A 57 9.82 4.24 -11.96
CA GLU A 57 8.57 4.29 -12.75
C GLU A 57 7.43 4.99 -11.96
N ARG A 58 7.25 4.67 -10.67
CA ARG A 58 6.26 5.34 -9.80
C ARG A 58 6.60 6.80 -9.55
N LEU A 59 7.87 7.13 -9.39
CA LEU A 59 8.32 8.50 -9.15
C LEU A 59 8.17 9.37 -10.40
N ASP A 60 8.43 8.81 -11.57
CA ASP A 60 8.23 9.47 -12.87
C ASP A 60 6.74 9.72 -13.13
N GLN A 61 5.86 8.78 -12.74
CA GLN A 61 4.42 9.01 -12.67
C GLN A 61 4.08 10.21 -11.77
N ALA A 62 4.66 10.27 -10.59
CA ALA A 62 4.42 11.34 -9.61
C ALA A 62 4.88 12.71 -10.14
N ILE A 63 6.05 12.76 -10.77
CA ILE A 63 6.59 13.96 -11.43
C ILE A 63 5.64 14.45 -12.52
N ARG A 64 5.13 13.54 -13.36
CA ARG A 64 4.19 13.90 -14.42
C ARG A 64 2.92 14.53 -13.86
N LEU A 65 2.32 13.93 -12.83
CA LEU A 65 1.10 14.45 -12.21
C LEU A 65 1.33 15.79 -11.50
N TYR A 66 2.48 15.95 -10.84
CA TYR A 66 2.88 17.22 -10.24
C TYR A 66 3.01 18.32 -11.29
N ASN A 67 3.66 18.04 -12.42
CA ASN A 67 3.81 18.99 -13.53
C ASN A 67 2.47 19.32 -14.20
N GLN A 68 1.53 18.39 -14.21
CA GLN A 68 0.14 18.61 -14.63
C GLN A 68 -0.71 19.33 -13.58
N ARG A 69 -0.12 19.73 -12.43
CA ARG A 69 -0.79 20.42 -11.32
C ARG A 69 -1.96 19.65 -10.73
N LYS A 70 -1.91 18.31 -10.77
CA LYS A 70 -2.93 17.45 -10.15
C LYS A 70 -2.92 17.58 -8.63
N PHE A 71 -1.75 17.83 -8.04
CA PHE A 71 -1.55 18.18 -6.64
C PHE A 71 -0.35 19.11 -6.49
N LYS A 72 -0.23 19.76 -5.32
CA LYS A 72 0.91 20.64 -4.97
C LYS A 72 1.84 20.04 -3.93
N HIS A 73 1.41 18.99 -3.25
CA HIS A 73 2.18 18.29 -2.24
C HIS A 73 2.31 16.81 -2.61
N LEU A 74 3.41 16.19 -2.22
CA LEU A 74 3.63 14.75 -2.30
C LEU A 74 3.98 14.22 -0.93
N ILE A 75 3.38 13.08 -0.59
CA ILE A 75 3.85 12.19 0.46
C ILE A 75 4.62 11.05 -0.22
N VAL A 76 5.85 10.81 0.22
CA VAL A 76 6.63 9.62 -0.15
C VAL A 76 6.74 8.74 1.08
N SER A 77 6.18 7.54 1.01
CA SER A 77 5.97 6.69 2.20
C SER A 77 6.63 5.33 2.02
N GLY A 78 7.56 5.03 2.93
CA GLY A 78 8.32 3.78 2.97
C GLY A 78 9.52 3.88 3.90
N GLY A 79 9.67 2.87 4.76
CA GLY A 79 10.70 2.79 5.79
C GLY A 79 12.01 2.20 5.31
N LEU A 80 12.82 1.71 6.25
CA LEU A 80 14.09 1.07 5.93
C LEU A 80 13.85 -0.33 5.36
N ASP A 81 14.38 -0.57 4.16
CA ASP A 81 14.43 -1.91 3.57
C ASP A 81 15.47 -2.74 4.34
N LYS A 82 15.00 -3.61 5.24
CA LYS A 82 15.88 -4.45 6.08
C LYS A 82 16.60 -5.54 5.30
N GLU A 83 16.10 -5.89 4.12
CA GLU A 83 16.62 -6.97 3.29
C GLU A 83 17.46 -6.45 2.12
N GLY A 84 17.49 -5.13 1.93
CA GLY A 84 18.26 -4.47 0.89
C GLY A 84 19.62 -3.95 1.37
N ASP A 85 20.48 -3.63 0.40
CA ASP A 85 21.81 -3.05 0.66
C ASP A 85 21.77 -1.53 0.97
N SER A 86 20.56 -0.98 1.17
CA SER A 86 20.36 0.46 1.35
C SER A 86 20.44 0.85 2.83
N GLN A 87 21.15 1.94 3.10
CA GLN A 87 21.34 2.52 4.43
C GLN A 87 20.33 3.64 4.73
N ILE A 88 19.55 4.04 3.72
CA ILE A 88 18.49 5.05 3.84
C ILE A 88 17.12 4.40 3.69
N THR A 89 16.10 5.08 4.21
CA THR A 89 14.70 4.68 4.03
C THR A 89 14.26 4.84 2.58
N GLU A 90 13.27 4.06 2.14
CA GLU A 90 12.65 4.20 0.82
C GLU A 90 12.18 5.65 0.59
N ALA A 91 11.58 6.28 1.61
CA ALA A 91 11.15 7.68 1.55
C ALA A 91 12.31 8.68 1.33
N GLU A 92 13.49 8.45 1.90
CA GLU A 92 14.68 9.27 1.63
C GLU A 92 15.17 9.08 0.20
N GLY A 93 15.22 7.84 -0.29
CA GLY A 93 15.57 7.55 -1.69
C GLY A 93 14.60 8.20 -2.68
N MET A 94 13.29 8.13 -2.40
CA MET A 94 12.25 8.80 -3.18
C MET A 94 12.40 10.32 -3.17
N ARG A 95 12.62 10.95 -2.00
CA ARG A 95 12.88 12.40 -1.91
C ARG A 95 14.07 12.78 -2.77
N ASN A 96 15.19 12.07 -2.64
CA ASN A 96 16.42 12.39 -3.37
C ASN A 96 16.20 12.34 -4.88
N TYR A 97 15.52 11.30 -5.39
CA TYR A 97 15.17 11.17 -6.79
C TYR A 97 14.29 12.33 -7.27
N LEU A 98 13.22 12.67 -6.54
CA LEU A 98 12.29 13.73 -6.91
C LEU A 98 12.96 15.11 -6.94
N VAL A 99 13.79 15.41 -5.93
CA VAL A 99 14.55 16.66 -5.87
C VAL A 99 15.54 16.76 -7.03
N GLN A 100 16.24 15.66 -7.34
CA GLN A 100 17.15 15.60 -8.50
C GLN A 100 16.43 15.86 -9.83
N LYS A 101 15.15 15.47 -9.93
CA LYS A 101 14.29 15.69 -11.11
C LYS A 101 13.57 17.05 -11.10
N GLY A 102 13.87 17.93 -10.15
CA GLY A 102 13.39 19.30 -10.11
C GLY A 102 12.09 19.52 -9.33
N ILE A 103 11.60 18.52 -8.59
CA ILE A 103 10.49 18.73 -7.65
C ILE A 103 11.03 19.52 -6.45
N PRO A 104 10.42 20.65 -6.06
CA PRO A 104 10.87 21.42 -4.91
C PRO A 104 10.80 20.59 -3.62
N GLU A 105 11.84 20.64 -2.80
CA GLU A 105 11.90 19.88 -1.55
C GLU A 105 10.71 20.20 -0.62
N GLN A 106 10.30 21.46 -0.55
CA GLN A 106 9.16 21.89 0.26
C GLN A 106 7.81 21.30 -0.20
N ALA A 107 7.73 20.74 -1.41
CA ALA A 107 6.55 20.04 -1.89
C ALA A 107 6.51 18.58 -1.39
N ILE A 108 7.61 18.05 -0.84
CA ILE A 108 7.76 16.63 -0.49
C ILE A 108 7.70 16.45 1.03
N THR A 109 6.81 15.59 1.50
CA THR A 109 6.72 15.12 2.88
C THR A 109 7.16 13.66 2.93
N MET A 110 8.15 13.34 3.75
CA MET A 110 8.63 11.96 3.92
C MET A 110 7.92 11.26 5.07
N GLU A 111 7.49 10.03 4.85
CA GLU A 111 7.02 9.09 5.86
C GLU A 111 7.99 7.89 5.87
N LYS A 112 8.73 7.70 6.98
CA LYS A 112 9.92 6.83 7.05
C LYS A 112 9.74 5.55 7.89
N GLN A 113 8.52 5.27 8.36
CA GLN A 113 8.26 4.22 9.35
C GLN A 113 7.59 3.00 8.74
N ALA A 114 6.82 3.17 7.65
CA ALA A 114 6.03 2.10 7.08
C ALA A 114 6.87 0.92 6.55
N LYS A 115 6.40 -0.29 6.79
CA LYS A 115 7.02 -1.55 6.32
C LYS A 115 6.19 -2.29 5.30
N ASN A 116 4.95 -1.86 5.09
CA ASN A 116 4.01 -2.51 4.20
C ASN A 116 3.00 -1.48 3.68
N THR A 117 2.22 -1.87 2.67
CA THR A 117 1.26 -0.97 2.02
C THR A 117 0.16 -0.46 2.96
N TYR A 118 -0.24 -1.26 3.95
CA TYR A 118 -1.23 -0.82 4.94
C TYR A 118 -0.67 0.32 5.79
N GLU A 119 0.54 0.14 6.32
CA GLU A 119 1.25 1.18 7.07
C GLU A 119 1.52 2.42 6.22
N ASN A 120 1.90 2.25 4.95
CA ASN A 120 2.12 3.38 4.05
C ASN A 120 0.88 4.29 4.01
N LEU A 121 -0.30 3.69 3.82
CA LEU A 121 -1.55 4.44 3.70
C LEU A 121 -2.05 4.96 5.06
N VAL A 122 -1.90 4.20 6.15
CA VAL A 122 -2.26 4.66 7.51
C VAL A 122 -1.40 5.85 7.95
N PHE A 123 -0.08 5.78 7.75
CA PHE A 123 0.82 6.87 8.14
C PHE A 123 0.67 8.08 7.22
N SER A 124 0.44 7.87 5.92
CA SER A 124 0.10 8.96 5.00
C SER A 124 -1.21 9.64 5.38
N LYS A 125 -2.24 8.88 5.77
CA LYS A 125 -3.52 9.44 6.25
C LYS A 125 -3.30 10.34 7.48
N ARG A 126 -2.49 9.91 8.45
CA ARG A 126 -2.16 10.73 9.63
C ARG A 126 -1.46 12.04 9.26
N ILE A 127 -0.54 11.99 8.28
CA ILE A 127 0.12 13.20 7.76
C ILE A 127 -0.91 14.12 7.11
N MET A 128 -1.83 13.58 6.31
CA MET A 128 -2.91 14.36 5.70
C MET A 128 -3.79 15.05 6.75
N GLU A 129 -4.21 14.32 7.79
CA GLU A 129 -5.00 14.86 8.91
C GLU A 129 -4.27 16.02 9.61
N GLN A 130 -2.98 15.87 9.90
CA GLN A 130 -2.15 16.92 10.50
C GLN A 130 -1.99 18.16 9.62
N LYS A 131 -2.01 17.98 8.30
CA LYS A 131 -1.87 19.05 7.30
C LYS A 131 -3.22 19.65 6.89
N GLY A 132 -4.34 19.07 7.32
CA GLY A 132 -5.68 19.44 6.86
C GLY A 132 -5.95 19.07 5.40
N TRP A 133 -5.22 18.11 4.84
CA TRP A 133 -5.46 17.60 3.49
C TRP A 133 -6.58 16.57 3.50
N THR A 134 -7.50 16.70 2.56
CA THR A 134 -8.74 15.91 2.53
C THR A 134 -8.81 14.96 1.34
N SER A 135 -8.01 15.21 0.30
CA SER A 135 -8.04 14.44 -0.94
C SER A 135 -6.63 13.97 -1.34
N CYS A 136 -6.52 12.77 -1.90
CA CYS A 136 -5.23 12.26 -2.36
C CYS A 136 -5.27 11.47 -3.67
N ILE A 137 -4.14 11.46 -4.37
CA ILE A 137 -3.88 10.55 -5.50
C ILE A 137 -2.82 9.54 -5.05
N ILE A 138 -3.20 8.27 -4.92
CA ILE A 138 -2.30 7.16 -4.64
C ILE A 138 -1.59 6.76 -5.94
N ILE A 139 -0.26 6.66 -5.88
CA ILE A 139 0.62 6.40 -7.03
C ILE A 139 1.37 5.08 -6.79
N THR A 140 1.16 4.11 -7.68
CA THR A 140 1.73 2.75 -7.60
C THR A 140 1.74 2.06 -8.96
N HIS A 141 2.12 0.78 -9.01
CA HIS A 141 2.00 -0.03 -10.23
C HIS A 141 0.60 -0.58 -10.45
N GLU A 142 0.21 -0.82 -11.70
CA GLU A 142 -1.10 -1.36 -12.08
C GLU A 142 -1.49 -2.61 -11.29
N TYR A 143 -0.60 -3.60 -11.24
CA TYR A 143 -0.84 -4.86 -10.54
C TYR A 143 -1.04 -4.68 -9.02
N HIS A 144 -0.56 -3.58 -8.42
CA HIS A 144 -0.71 -3.26 -7.00
C HIS A 144 -1.93 -2.37 -6.70
N GLY A 145 -2.60 -1.87 -7.74
CA GLY A 145 -3.60 -0.81 -7.62
C GLY A 145 -4.80 -1.19 -6.78
N ALA A 146 -5.41 -2.36 -7.04
CA ALA A 146 -6.61 -2.76 -6.33
C ALA A 146 -6.37 -2.98 -4.83
N ARG A 147 -5.22 -3.55 -4.44
CA ARG A 147 -4.89 -3.71 -3.03
C ARG A 147 -4.73 -2.37 -2.32
N ALA A 148 -4.07 -1.42 -2.98
CA ALA A 148 -3.91 -0.07 -2.43
C ALA A 148 -5.27 0.62 -2.23
N MET A 149 -6.18 0.49 -3.20
CA MET A 149 -7.54 1.05 -3.09
C MET A 149 -8.39 0.34 -2.03
N ASP A 150 -8.38 -0.99 -1.97
CA ASP A 150 -9.14 -1.72 -0.94
C ASP A 150 -8.63 -1.38 0.49
N ILE A 151 -7.32 -1.19 0.65
CA ILE A 151 -6.76 -0.66 1.90
C ILE A 151 -7.25 0.77 2.17
N ALA A 152 -7.19 1.66 1.18
CA ALA A 152 -7.61 3.05 1.32
C ALA A 152 -9.08 3.15 1.77
N ASP A 153 -9.96 2.36 1.15
CA ASP A 153 -11.37 2.25 1.52
C ASP A 153 -11.53 1.72 2.95
N PHE A 154 -10.79 0.66 3.30
CA PHE A 154 -10.85 0.06 4.63
C PHE A 154 -10.45 1.05 5.74
N ILE A 155 -9.44 1.89 5.50
CA ILE A 155 -8.99 2.90 6.46
C ILE A 155 -9.78 4.22 6.35
N ALA A 156 -10.84 4.28 5.53
CA ALA A 156 -11.61 5.47 5.25
C ALA A 156 -10.75 6.67 4.82
N LEU A 157 -9.79 6.43 3.92
CA LEU A 157 -9.04 7.47 3.22
C LEU A 157 -9.85 7.90 1.99
N SER A 158 -10.71 8.90 2.14
CA SER A 158 -11.63 9.32 1.08
C SER A 158 -11.79 10.85 1.03
N PRO A 159 -11.81 11.47 -0.17
CA PRO A 159 -11.61 10.83 -1.48
C PRO A 159 -10.15 10.44 -1.77
N ALA A 160 -9.95 9.19 -2.19
CA ALA A 160 -8.70 8.68 -2.72
C ALA A 160 -8.87 8.30 -4.20
N TYR A 161 -7.96 8.78 -5.03
CA TYR A 161 -7.87 8.44 -6.45
C TYR A 161 -6.66 7.57 -6.69
N LEU A 162 -6.67 6.76 -7.75
CA LEU A 162 -5.52 5.94 -8.12
C LEU A 162 -4.92 6.38 -9.45
N SER A 163 -3.60 6.47 -9.47
CA SER A 163 -2.81 6.66 -10.69
C SER A 163 -1.77 5.54 -10.77
N THR A 164 -1.94 4.65 -11.74
CA THR A 164 -1.03 3.53 -11.95
C THR A 164 -0.02 3.80 -13.05
N THR A 165 1.11 3.09 -12.98
CA THR A 165 2.05 2.93 -14.09
C THR A 165 2.25 1.44 -14.37
N ASP A 166 2.45 1.10 -15.64
CA ASP A 166 2.96 -0.20 -16.01
C ASP A 166 4.42 -0.30 -15.64
N SER A 167 4.91 -1.54 -15.52
CA SER A 167 6.33 -1.79 -15.35
C SER A 167 6.91 -2.48 -16.57
N THR A 168 8.00 -1.93 -17.08
CA THR A 168 8.82 -2.53 -18.14
C THR A 168 10.03 -3.27 -17.58
N HIS A 169 10.34 -3.04 -16.31
CA HIS A 169 11.55 -3.53 -15.65
C HIS A 169 11.30 -4.65 -14.63
N LEU A 170 10.04 -4.90 -14.27
CA LEU A 170 9.67 -5.97 -13.34
C LEU A 170 9.25 -7.24 -14.08
N PHE A 171 9.68 -8.41 -13.58
CA PHE A 171 9.22 -9.69 -14.11
C PHE A 171 7.76 -9.94 -13.69
N MET A 172 6.84 -9.49 -14.54
CA MET A 172 5.41 -9.41 -14.25
C MET A 172 4.77 -10.71 -13.72
N PRO A 173 5.10 -11.92 -14.22
CA PRO A 173 4.51 -13.15 -13.68
C PRO A 173 4.79 -13.35 -12.18
N TYR A 174 6.03 -13.11 -11.75
CA TYR A 174 6.41 -13.22 -10.35
C TYR A 174 5.70 -12.17 -9.49
N HIS A 175 5.66 -10.91 -9.94
CA HIS A 175 5.03 -9.83 -9.17
C HIS A 175 3.50 -9.99 -9.08
N LYS A 176 2.85 -10.53 -10.12
CA LYS A 176 1.42 -10.87 -10.08
C LYS A 176 1.13 -12.00 -9.08
N ILE A 177 1.94 -13.05 -9.05
CA ILE A 177 1.80 -14.14 -8.07
C ILE A 177 2.00 -13.61 -6.64
N ARG A 178 3.07 -12.85 -6.43
CA ARG A 178 3.35 -12.22 -5.13
C ARG A 178 2.20 -11.33 -4.68
N GLU A 179 1.59 -10.60 -5.60
CA GLU A 179 0.44 -9.76 -5.28
C GLU A 179 -0.79 -10.56 -4.88
N ILE A 180 -1.07 -11.70 -5.53
CA ILE A 180 -2.17 -12.58 -5.10
C ILE A 180 -1.96 -13.01 -3.65
N LEU A 181 -0.75 -13.41 -3.28
CA LEU A 181 -0.42 -13.78 -1.90
C LEU A 181 -0.54 -12.60 -0.93
N ALA A 182 -0.01 -11.43 -1.30
CA ALA A 182 -0.09 -10.22 -0.49
C ALA A 182 -1.54 -9.75 -0.29
N PHE A 183 -2.37 -9.84 -1.34
CA PHE A 183 -3.80 -9.53 -1.27
C PHE A 183 -4.55 -10.52 -0.40
N THR A 184 -4.23 -11.82 -0.50
CA THR A 184 -4.81 -12.85 0.37
C THR A 184 -4.47 -12.58 1.84
N LYS A 185 -3.21 -12.26 2.14
CA LYS A 185 -2.75 -11.87 3.48
C LYS A 185 -3.50 -10.63 3.97
N TRP A 186 -3.69 -9.64 3.09
CA TRP A 186 -4.45 -8.44 3.40
C TRP A 186 -5.93 -8.75 3.71
N GLU A 187 -6.62 -9.53 2.89
CA GLU A 187 -8.02 -9.93 3.12
C GLU A 187 -8.18 -10.65 4.46
N PHE A 188 -7.27 -11.56 4.79
CA PHE A 188 -7.26 -12.24 6.08
C PHE A 188 -7.04 -11.26 7.25
N ASN A 189 -6.07 -10.34 7.12
CA ASN A 189 -5.83 -9.31 8.13
C ASN A 189 -7.02 -8.37 8.28
N LYS A 190 -7.64 -7.94 7.17
CA LYS A 190 -8.84 -7.11 7.13
C LYS A 190 -9.99 -7.79 7.88
N TRP A 191 -10.23 -9.07 7.60
CA TRP A 191 -11.23 -9.85 8.31
C TRP A 191 -10.93 -9.95 9.82
N ARG A 192 -9.70 -10.25 10.20
CA ARG A 192 -9.27 -10.28 11.62
C ARG A 192 -9.47 -8.93 12.32
N MET A 193 -9.12 -7.83 11.66
CA MET A 193 -9.31 -6.49 12.22
C MET A 193 -10.79 -6.18 12.42
N ARG A 194 -11.67 -6.55 11.47
CA ARG A 194 -13.13 -6.41 11.64
C ARG A 194 -13.65 -7.22 12.82
N LEU A 195 -13.17 -8.46 13.01
CA LEU A 195 -13.55 -9.27 14.16
C LEU A 195 -13.09 -8.65 15.48
N ASN A 196 -11.84 -8.19 15.56
CA ASN A 196 -11.33 -7.54 16.77
C ASN A 196 -12.13 -6.29 17.13
N ILE A 197 -12.48 -5.46 16.12
CA ILE A 197 -13.35 -4.30 16.32
C ILE A 197 -14.74 -4.74 16.80
N THR A 198 -15.32 -5.78 16.20
CA THR A 198 -16.64 -6.29 16.60
C THR A 198 -16.64 -6.77 18.05
N VAL A 199 -15.60 -7.51 18.46
CA VAL A 199 -15.44 -7.97 19.85
C VAL A 199 -15.22 -6.81 20.82
N GLN A 200 -14.51 -5.74 20.42
CA GLN A 200 -14.37 -4.54 21.24
C GLN A 200 -15.69 -3.78 21.39
N LEU A 201 -16.44 -3.60 20.31
CA LEU A 201 -17.77 -2.98 20.33
C LEU A 201 -18.78 -3.79 21.16
N GLU A 202 -18.67 -5.13 21.18
CA GLU A 202 -19.50 -5.98 22.03
C GLU A 202 -19.14 -5.84 23.52
N LYS A 203 -17.85 -5.68 23.83
CA LYS A 203 -17.37 -5.41 25.20
C LYS A 203 -17.71 -4.00 25.69
N GLU A 204 -17.57 -2.99 24.84
CA GLU A 204 -17.95 -1.60 25.13
C GLU A 204 -19.48 -1.40 25.10
N GLY A 205 -20.20 -2.19 24.31
CA GLY A 205 -21.67 -2.25 24.33
C GLY A 205 -22.25 -2.72 25.66
N GLN A 206 -21.43 -3.32 26.54
CA GLN A 206 -21.78 -3.63 27.93
C GLN A 206 -21.34 -2.55 28.95
N HIS A 207 -20.57 -1.54 28.54
CA HIS A 207 -20.19 -0.39 29.36
C HIS A 207 -20.20 0.91 28.55
N SER A 208 -21.27 1.69 28.73
CA SER A 208 -21.48 3.09 28.30
C SER A 208 -20.33 3.80 27.57
N ILE A 209 -20.62 4.14 26.31
CA ILE A 209 -20.02 5.11 25.38
C ILE A 209 -19.08 6.16 26.02
N GLU A 210 -17.80 6.16 25.62
CA GLU A 210 -16.99 7.37 25.38
C GLU A 210 -15.68 7.02 24.66
N GLY A 211 -15.35 7.77 23.60
CA GLY A 211 -13.95 8.04 23.22
C GLY A 211 -13.32 7.21 22.11
N THR A 212 -13.24 7.82 20.93
CA THR A 212 -12.33 7.53 19.80
C THR A 212 -10.94 7.00 20.18
N GLY A 213 -10.55 5.86 19.61
CA GLY A 213 -9.17 5.38 19.56
C GLY A 213 -9.02 4.18 18.62
N LEU A 214 -8.69 4.42 17.36
CA LEU A 214 -8.36 3.35 16.42
C LEU A 214 -6.98 2.78 16.77
N PHE A 215 -6.96 1.76 17.63
CA PHE A 215 -5.75 1.12 18.14
C PHE A 215 -5.09 0.23 17.07
N LEU A 216 -3.81 0.51 16.80
CA LEU A 216 -2.88 -0.44 16.18
C LEU A 216 -2.68 -1.59 17.17
N LEU A 217 -3.04 -2.81 16.80
CA LEU A 217 -2.67 -4.01 17.53
C LEU A 217 -1.74 -4.85 16.67
N GLN A 218 -0.50 -4.92 17.11
CA GLN A 218 0.60 -5.68 16.53
C GLN A 218 0.80 -6.92 17.41
N ASP A 219 0.40 -8.08 16.91
CA ASP A 219 0.54 -9.36 17.59
C ASP A 219 1.86 -10.02 17.17
N LYS A 220 2.84 -10.01 18.08
CA LYS A 220 4.24 -10.39 17.80
C LYS A 220 4.42 -11.88 17.53
N ASP A 221 3.49 -12.72 17.98
CA ASP A 221 3.64 -14.18 17.93
C ASP A 221 3.33 -14.74 16.53
N LEU A 222 2.55 -14.02 15.72
CA LEU A 222 2.27 -14.41 14.33
C LEU A 222 3.23 -13.76 13.31
N GLU A 223 3.89 -12.65 13.66
CA GLU A 223 5.04 -12.15 12.86
C GLU A 223 6.14 -13.22 12.81
N ALA A 224 6.41 -13.94 13.90
CA ALA A 224 7.36 -15.04 13.90
C ALA A 224 6.94 -16.22 12.99
N PHE A 225 5.65 -16.55 12.93
CA PHE A 225 5.13 -17.62 12.08
C PHE A 225 5.10 -17.24 10.59
N LEU A 226 4.78 -15.98 10.27
CA LEU A 226 4.76 -15.46 8.89
C LEU A 226 6.15 -15.07 8.37
N PHE A 227 7.06 -14.62 9.24
CA PHE A 227 8.49 -14.46 8.95
C PHE A 227 9.16 -15.82 8.63
N CYS A 228 8.66 -16.91 9.22
CA CYS A 228 9.09 -18.26 8.87
C CYS A 228 8.65 -18.70 7.46
N MET A 229 7.62 -18.05 6.90
CA MET A 229 7.26 -18.22 5.48
C MET A 229 8.05 -17.30 4.53
N GLU A 230 8.52 -16.14 5.01
CA GLU A 230 9.42 -15.24 4.26
C GLU A 230 10.85 -15.78 4.17
N SER A 231 11.35 -16.47 5.20
CA SER A 231 12.70 -17.05 5.21
C SER A 231 12.87 -18.36 4.44
N VAL A 232 11.84 -18.79 3.70
CA VAL A 232 11.89 -19.97 2.80
C VAL A 232 11.88 -19.58 1.32
N PHE A 233 11.66 -18.30 0.95
CA PHE A 233 11.66 -17.85 -0.46
C PHE A 233 12.10 -16.41 -0.69
#